data_AF-A0A5M3MWH7-F1
#
_entry.id   AF-A0A5M3MWH7-F1
#
_cell.length_a   1.000
_cell.length_b   1.000
_cell.length_c   1.000
_cell.angle_alpha   90.00
_cell.angle_beta   90.00
_cell.angle_gamma   90.00
#
_symmetry.space_group_name_H-M   'P 1'
#
loop_
_entity.id
_entity.type
_entity.pdbx_description
1 polymer ?
#
loop_
_entity_poly.entity_id
_entity_poly.type
_entity_poly.pdbx_seq_one_letter_code
_entity_poly.pdbx_strand_id
1 'polypeptide(L)'
;MANFEQVNGKIKLRVTTLNVEPLSGKRSGSHGLNDLPLPKVALASELPPPRWDHSPGEVVSIVKDAIAQKTKVNDQIAALPADECSFESIPLAEAEGALQAITESMRLYQEVAPEESLRKASVEATTLTDDFNVEDKMRLDVFRAKANAEKNIRESGKWDSLTTEDKRVVDRMVLEGKRAGLDLPDEEREKLAQLQKELSAVCSEFGHVSRDMQSDDFVPWYLDPL
;
A
#
# COMPACT_ATOMS: atom_id res chain seq x y z
N MET A 1 1.68 12.56 11.33
CA MET A 1 2.91 11.99 10.74
C MET A 1 3.19 10.66 11.43
N ALA A 2 3.22 9.57 10.66
CA ALA A 2 3.63 8.26 11.18
C ALA A 2 5.15 8.24 11.31
N ASN A 3 5.65 7.93 12.50
CA ASN A 3 7.07 7.78 12.76
C ASN A 3 7.35 6.34 13.19
N PHE A 4 8.41 5.75 12.64
CA PHE A 4 8.96 4.48 13.10
C PHE A 4 9.86 4.76 14.30
N GLU A 5 9.48 4.26 15.48
CA GLU A 5 10.28 4.39 16.70
C GLU A 5 10.75 3.00 17.15
N GLN A 6 12.03 2.87 17.49
CA GLN A 6 12.61 1.61 17.94
C GLN A 6 12.57 1.56 19.47
N VAL A 7 11.70 0.72 20.04
CA VAL A 7 11.60 0.53 21.50
C VAL A 7 11.87 -0.94 21.82
N ASN A 8 12.90 -1.21 22.62
CA ASN A 8 13.31 -2.56 23.05
C ASN A 8 13.52 -3.57 21.90
N GLY A 9 14.16 -3.14 20.81
CA GLY A 9 14.50 -4.03 19.69
C GLY A 9 13.32 -4.44 18.79
N LYS A 10 12.09 -4.00 19.10
CA LYS A 10 10.91 -4.15 18.23
C LYS A 10 10.64 -2.84 17.49
N ILE A 11 10.45 -2.89 16.17
CA ILE A 11 9.97 -1.73 15.42
C ILE A 11 8.51 -1.53 15.82
N LYS A 12 8.22 -0.42 16.50
CA LYS A 12 6.86 -0.04 16.83
C LYS A 12 6.47 1.08 15.88
N LEU A 13 5.51 0.80 15.02
CA LEU A 13 4.83 1.84 14.27
C LEU A 13 4.01 2.65 15.27
N ARG A 14 4.40 3.91 15.47
CA ARG A 14 3.51 4.87 16.12
C ARG A 14 2.62 5.47 15.03
N VAL A 15 1.72 4.64 14.52
CA VAL A 15 0.46 5.16 13.98
C VAL A 15 -0.34 5.53 15.22
N THR A 16 -0.76 6.79 15.35
CA THR A 16 -1.75 7.17 16.38
C THR A 16 -3.02 6.41 16.02
N THR A 17 -3.13 5.17 16.50
CA THR A 17 -4.34 4.39 16.42
C THR A 17 -5.40 5.15 17.18
N LEU A 18 -6.45 5.56 16.46
CA LEU A 18 -7.70 5.94 17.10
C LEU A 18 -8.11 4.75 17.95
N ASN A 19 -8.08 4.89 19.28
CA ASN A 19 -8.69 3.94 20.18
C ASN A 19 -10.18 3.89 19.86
N VAL A 20 -10.60 2.91 19.06
CA VAL A 20 -12.01 2.59 18.89
C VAL A 20 -12.33 1.58 19.98
N GLU A 21 -12.93 2.04 21.08
CA GLU A 21 -13.44 1.14 22.12
C GLU A 21 -14.46 0.16 21.49
N PRO A 22 -14.39 -1.14 21.80
CA PRO A 22 -15.35 -2.11 21.29
C PRO A 22 -16.72 -1.83 21.89
N LEU A 23 -17.75 -1.83 21.04
CA LEU A 23 -19.15 -1.65 21.43
C LEU A 23 -19.63 -2.83 22.31
N SER A 24 -19.37 -2.76 23.60
CA SER A 24 -19.98 -3.58 24.64
C SER A 24 -21.40 -3.06 24.93
N GLY A 25 -22.37 -3.42 24.10
CA GLY A 25 -23.77 -3.07 24.32
C GLY A 25 -24.73 -4.05 23.65
N LYS A 26 -25.47 -4.83 24.46
CA LYS A 26 -26.56 -5.70 23.97
C LYS A 26 -27.58 -4.83 23.22
N ARG A 27 -27.76 -5.06 21.92
CA ARG A 27 -28.80 -4.38 21.13
C ARG A 27 -30.17 -4.92 21.53
N SER A 28 -30.89 -4.15 22.33
CA SER A 28 -32.32 -4.30 22.57
C SER A 28 -33.03 -3.05 22.05
N GLY A 29 -34.06 -3.25 21.22
CA GLY A 29 -35.05 -2.22 20.91
C GLY A 29 -34.79 -1.40 19.64
N SER A 30 -35.84 -1.27 18.84
CA SER A 30 -35.98 -0.50 17.61
C SER A 30 -35.47 0.94 17.73
N HIS A 31 -34.40 1.25 17.02
CA HIS A 31 -33.90 2.62 16.88
C HIS A 31 -33.62 2.86 15.39
N GLY A 32 -33.99 4.04 14.89
CA GLY A 32 -33.95 4.37 13.47
C GLY A 32 -32.50 4.42 12.95
N LEU A 33 -32.32 4.42 11.63
CA LEU A 33 -31.01 4.53 10.96
C LEU A 33 -30.18 5.76 11.38
N ASN A 34 -30.75 6.71 12.14
CA ASN A 34 -30.11 7.91 12.67
C ASN A 34 -29.61 7.78 14.12
N ASP A 35 -29.87 6.66 14.81
CA ASP A 35 -29.58 6.50 16.24
C ASP A 35 -28.30 5.69 16.53
N LEU A 36 -27.49 5.40 15.51
CA LEU A 36 -26.16 4.84 15.74
C LEU A 36 -25.26 5.97 16.26
N PRO A 37 -24.74 5.89 17.51
CA PRO A 37 -23.77 6.86 17.96
C PRO A 37 -22.57 6.76 17.03
N LEU A 38 -22.33 7.82 16.24
CA LEU A 38 -21.10 7.95 15.49
C LEU A 38 -19.96 7.73 16.52
N PRO A 39 -18.98 6.86 16.22
CA PRO A 39 -17.80 6.78 17.06
C PRO A 39 -17.29 8.21 17.24
N LYS A 40 -17.02 8.61 18.49
CA LYS A 40 -16.41 9.91 18.77
C LYS A 40 -15.01 9.88 18.16
N VAL A 41 -14.93 10.18 16.88
CA VAL A 41 -13.68 10.47 16.20
C VAL A 41 -13.17 11.72 16.88
N ALA A 42 -12.03 11.62 17.57
CA ALA A 42 -11.32 12.78 18.03
C ALA A 42 -11.22 13.75 16.85
N LEU A 43 -11.75 14.97 17.01
CA LEU A 43 -11.71 16.01 15.99
C LEU A 43 -10.27 16.11 15.46
N ALA A 44 -10.14 16.49 14.19
CA ALA A 44 -8.89 16.67 13.43
C ALA A 44 -7.79 17.56 14.10
N SER A 45 -7.97 18.01 15.33
CA SER A 45 -7.09 18.89 16.10
C SER A 45 -5.83 18.24 16.67
N GLU A 46 -5.68 16.91 16.65
CA GLU A 46 -4.51 16.24 17.24
C GLU A 46 -3.41 15.86 16.23
N LEU A 47 -3.69 15.92 14.92
CA LEU A 47 -2.72 15.57 13.88
C LEU A 47 -2.17 16.84 13.21
N PRO A 48 -0.84 16.98 13.09
CA PRO A 48 -0.27 18.11 12.38
C PRO A 48 -0.72 18.08 10.91
N PRO A 49 -1.03 19.24 10.32
CA PRO A 49 -1.42 19.31 8.91
C PRO A 49 -0.29 18.79 8.01
N PRO A 50 -0.63 18.28 6.80
CA PRO A 50 0.37 17.95 5.80
C PRO A 50 1.27 19.15 5.49
N ARG A 51 2.56 18.87 5.30
CA ARG A 51 3.58 19.88 4.97
C ARG A 51 3.79 19.96 3.46
N TRP A 52 3.89 21.18 2.94
CA TRP A 52 4.02 21.45 1.50
C TRP A 52 5.26 22.29 1.13
N ASP A 53 6.26 22.30 2.01
CA ASP A 53 7.45 23.15 1.96
C ASP A 53 8.72 22.39 1.55
N HIS A 54 8.58 21.23 0.90
CA HIS A 54 9.70 20.35 0.56
C HIS A 54 10.43 20.84 -0.71
N SER A 55 11.76 20.77 -0.67
CA SER A 55 12.60 20.95 -1.84
C SER A 55 12.60 19.70 -2.74
N PRO A 56 12.99 19.82 -4.02
CA PRO A 56 13.07 18.67 -4.93
C PRO A 56 13.95 17.52 -4.39
N GLY A 57 15.08 17.84 -3.75
CA GLY A 57 15.96 16.83 -3.16
C GLY A 57 15.33 16.12 -1.97
N GLU A 58 14.59 16.85 -1.13
CA GLU A 58 13.90 16.27 0.04
C GLU A 58 12.78 15.31 -0.37
N VAL A 59 12.04 15.62 -1.44
CA VAL A 59 10.97 14.74 -1.94
C VAL A 59 11.51 13.34 -2.24
N VAL A 60 12.62 13.26 -3.00
CA VAL A 60 13.23 11.99 -3.37
C VAL A 60 13.85 11.28 -2.16
N SER A 61 14.53 12.01 -1.26
CA SER A 61 15.15 11.39 -0.08
C SER A 61 14.11 10.83 0.89
N ILE A 62 13.01 11.56 1.13
CA ILE A 62 11.92 11.12 2.01
C ILE A 62 11.31 9.81 1.50
N VAL A 63 11.08 9.70 0.20
CA VAL A 63 10.55 8.46 -0.39
C VAL A 63 11.54 7.31 -0.26
N LYS A 64 12.84 7.53 -0.53
CA LYS A 64 13.88 6.50 -0.36
C LYS A 64 13.95 6.01 1.09
N ASP A 65 13.88 6.93 2.05
CA ASP A 65 13.88 6.58 3.48
C ASP A 65 12.63 5.77 3.86
N ALA A 66 11.45 6.16 3.36
CA ALA A 66 10.20 5.44 3.61
C ALA A 66 10.24 4.01 3.03
N ILE A 67 10.76 3.86 1.80
CA ILE A 67 11.00 2.56 1.17
C ILE A 67 11.96 1.73 2.03
N ALA A 68 13.08 2.30 2.47
CA ALA A 68 14.05 1.59 3.31
C ALA A 68 13.44 1.10 4.64
N GLN A 69 12.57 1.89 5.27
CA GLN A 69 11.85 1.46 6.48
C GLN A 69 10.86 0.33 6.18
N LYS A 70 10.10 0.41 5.09
CA LYS A 70 9.18 -0.66 4.68
C LYS A 70 9.93 -1.96 4.39
N THR A 71 11.05 -1.88 3.66
CA THR A 71 11.93 -3.02 3.39
C THR A 71 12.42 -3.67 4.68
N LYS A 72 12.88 -2.87 5.65
CA LYS A 72 13.32 -3.37 6.95
C LYS A 72 12.22 -4.13 7.70
N VAL A 73 10.99 -3.63 7.70
CA VAL A 73 9.85 -4.33 8.32
C VAL A 73 9.56 -5.65 7.61
N ASN A 74 9.58 -5.65 6.27
CA ASN A 74 9.39 -6.87 5.49
C ASN A 74 10.49 -7.91 5.76
N ASP A 75 11.75 -7.48 5.89
CA ASP A 75 12.86 -8.38 6.21
C ASP A 75 12.73 -9.00 7.61
N GLN A 76 12.24 -8.22 8.57
CA GLN A 76 11.94 -8.74 9.90
C GLN A 76 10.84 -9.78 9.87
N ILE A 77 9.77 -9.53 9.11
CA ILE A 77 8.66 -10.48 8.93
C ILE A 77 9.14 -11.76 8.24
N ALA A 78 9.95 -11.61 7.19
CA ALA A 78 10.52 -12.74 6.44
C ALA A 78 11.43 -13.63 7.30
N ALA A 79 12.07 -13.05 8.33
CA ALA A 79 12.94 -13.76 9.26
C ALA A 79 12.18 -14.48 10.39
N LEU A 80 10.86 -14.29 10.53
CA LEU A 80 10.09 -14.93 11.60
C LEU A 80 9.98 -16.45 11.39
N PRO A 81 10.16 -17.25 12.47
CA PRO A 81 9.79 -18.66 12.47
C PRO A 81 8.31 -18.86 12.13
N ALA A 82 7.99 -19.95 11.43
CA ALA A 82 6.63 -20.22 10.95
C ALA A 82 5.58 -20.28 12.07
N ASP A 83 5.96 -20.75 13.26
CA ASP A 83 5.13 -20.86 14.45
C ASP A 83 4.94 -19.53 15.21
N GLU A 84 5.82 -18.55 14.98
CA GLU A 84 5.74 -17.22 15.59
C GLU A 84 4.92 -16.21 14.75
N CYS A 85 4.53 -16.60 13.54
CA CYS A 85 3.69 -15.78 12.66
C CYS A 85 2.26 -15.65 13.22
N SER A 86 1.82 -14.42 13.46
CA SER A 86 0.48 -14.06 13.94
C SER A 86 0.04 -12.72 13.35
N PHE A 87 -1.21 -12.32 13.60
CA PHE A 87 -1.71 -11.02 13.18
C PHE A 87 -0.88 -9.87 13.78
N GLU A 88 -0.47 -10.00 15.04
CA GLU A 88 0.29 -9.00 15.78
C GLU A 88 1.80 -9.00 15.46
N SER A 89 2.36 -10.15 15.08
CA SER A 89 3.79 -10.24 14.72
C SER A 89 4.07 -9.80 13.28
N ILE A 90 3.03 -9.62 12.45
CA ILE A 90 3.13 -9.18 11.06
C ILE A 90 2.42 -7.81 10.88
N PRO A 91 3.07 -6.68 11.23
CA PRO A 91 2.48 -5.34 11.15
C PRO A 91 2.44 -4.78 9.71
N LEU A 92 2.08 -5.60 8.73
CA LEU A 92 2.11 -5.23 7.31
C LEU A 92 1.13 -4.11 6.97
N ALA A 93 -0.10 -4.16 7.50
CA ALA A 93 -1.11 -3.14 7.24
C ALA A 93 -0.66 -1.77 7.75
N GLU A 94 -0.06 -1.73 8.94
CA GLU A 94 0.48 -0.50 9.50
C GLU A 94 1.67 0.01 8.67
N ALA A 95 2.58 -0.88 8.26
CA ALA A 95 3.76 -0.52 7.48
C ALA A 95 3.41 -0.01 6.08
N GLU A 96 2.42 -0.63 5.43
CA GLU A 96 1.84 -0.19 4.17
C GLU A 96 1.18 1.19 4.31
N GLY A 97 0.34 1.37 5.34
CA GLY A 97 -0.29 2.66 5.60
C GLY A 97 0.73 3.78 5.88
N ALA A 98 1.83 3.47 6.58
CA ALA A 98 2.91 4.43 6.83
C ALA A 98 3.66 4.82 5.56
N LEU A 99 3.98 3.85 4.69
CA LEU A 99 4.58 4.12 3.38
C LEU A 99 3.65 4.99 2.54
N GLN A 100 2.39 4.59 2.39
CA GLN A 100 1.41 5.29 1.57
C GLN A 100 1.17 6.73 2.03
N ALA A 101 1.06 6.96 3.34
CA ALA A 101 0.86 8.31 3.87
C ALA A 101 2.00 9.27 3.47
N ILE A 102 3.22 8.77 3.39
CA ILE A 102 4.40 9.54 2.98
C ILE A 102 4.42 9.69 1.46
N THR A 103 4.33 8.60 0.72
CA THR A 103 4.52 8.58 -0.74
C THR A 103 3.41 9.31 -1.49
N GLU A 104 2.14 9.20 -1.05
CA GLU A 104 1.04 9.93 -1.70
C GLU A 104 1.15 11.45 -1.51
N SER A 105 1.67 11.90 -0.35
CA SER A 105 1.93 13.32 -0.12
C SER A 105 3.03 13.83 -1.07
N MET A 106 4.08 13.04 -1.27
CA MET A 106 5.16 13.38 -2.19
C MET A 106 4.69 13.34 -3.64
N ARG A 107 3.86 12.35 -4.01
CA ARG A 107 3.31 12.16 -5.36
C ARG A 107 2.45 13.34 -5.81
N LEU A 108 1.72 14.00 -4.90
CA LEU A 108 0.84 15.11 -5.26
C LEU A 108 1.58 16.27 -5.96
N TYR A 109 2.86 16.49 -5.65
CA TYR A 109 3.62 17.60 -6.25
C TYR A 109 3.67 17.54 -7.76
N GLN A 110 3.66 16.37 -8.40
CA GLN A 110 3.71 16.27 -9.86
C GLN A 110 2.50 16.92 -10.53
N GLU A 111 1.34 16.98 -9.85
CA GLU A 111 0.09 17.52 -10.39
C GLU A 111 -0.09 19.00 -10.05
N VAL A 112 0.36 19.43 -8.86
CA VAL A 112 -0.01 20.75 -8.31
C VAL A 112 1.16 21.72 -8.13
N ALA A 113 2.41 21.25 -8.18
CA ALA A 113 3.55 22.12 -7.92
C ALA A 113 3.75 23.13 -9.06
N PRO A 114 3.96 24.43 -8.76
CA PRO A 114 4.24 25.44 -9.79
C PRO A 114 5.63 25.25 -10.42
N GLU A 115 6.61 24.81 -9.63
CA GLU A 115 8.00 24.62 -10.05
C GLU A 115 8.20 23.32 -10.83
N GLU A 116 8.81 23.40 -12.02
CA GLU A 116 9.06 22.23 -12.86
C GLU A 116 10.04 21.24 -12.21
N SER A 117 11.06 21.74 -11.52
CA SER A 117 12.05 20.91 -10.82
C SER A 117 11.41 20.05 -9.73
N LEU A 118 10.42 20.60 -9.01
CA LEU A 118 9.69 19.89 -7.97
C LEU A 118 8.73 18.85 -8.57
N ARG A 119 8.05 19.16 -9.69
CA ARG A 119 7.25 18.17 -10.43
C ARG A 119 8.09 17.00 -10.90
N LYS A 120 9.28 17.26 -11.48
CA LYS A 120 10.20 16.19 -11.94
C LYS A 120 10.67 15.29 -10.79
N ALA A 121 11.05 15.88 -9.66
CA ALA A 121 11.43 15.12 -8.47
C ALA A 121 10.27 14.25 -7.93
N SER A 122 9.04 14.76 -7.98
CA SER A 122 7.84 14.00 -7.62
C SER A 122 7.58 12.82 -8.55
N VAL A 123 7.79 12.99 -9.86
CA VAL A 123 7.66 11.90 -10.84
C VAL A 123 8.72 10.83 -10.55
N GLU A 124 9.98 11.22 -10.34
CA GLU A 124 11.05 10.29 -9.97
C GLU A 124 10.71 9.50 -8.70
N ALA A 125 10.26 10.20 -7.64
CA ALA A 125 9.87 9.57 -6.39
C ALA A 125 8.67 8.60 -6.55
N THR A 126 7.72 8.94 -7.43
CA THR A 126 6.60 8.07 -7.76
C THR A 126 7.07 6.81 -8.47
N THR A 127 7.95 6.94 -9.48
CA THR A 127 8.56 5.79 -10.16
C THR A 127 9.30 4.87 -9.17
N LEU A 128 10.10 5.43 -8.26
CA LEU A 128 10.77 4.65 -7.21
C LEU A 128 9.79 3.87 -6.33
N THR A 129 8.66 4.48 -5.98
CA THR A 129 7.62 3.83 -5.16
C THR A 129 6.90 2.73 -5.94
N ASP A 130 6.58 2.97 -7.21
CA ASP A 130 5.91 2.01 -8.08
C ASP A 130 6.78 0.78 -8.33
N ASP A 131 8.07 0.99 -8.65
CA ASP A 131 9.06 -0.08 -8.82
C ASP A 131 9.20 -0.90 -7.53
N PHE A 132 9.35 -0.24 -6.39
CA PHE A 132 9.39 -0.89 -5.08
C PHE A 132 8.13 -1.73 -4.80
N ASN A 133 6.94 -1.21 -5.11
CA ASN A 133 5.69 -1.92 -4.88
C ASN A 133 5.57 -3.19 -5.74
N VAL A 134 6.13 -3.20 -6.95
CA VAL A 134 6.19 -4.40 -7.79
C VAL A 134 7.11 -5.45 -7.16
N GLU A 135 8.29 -5.04 -6.72
CA GLU A 135 9.25 -5.93 -6.05
C GLU A 135 8.68 -6.48 -4.74
N ASP A 136 8.10 -5.62 -3.89
CA ASP A 136 7.55 -6.01 -2.59
C ASP A 136 6.39 -7.01 -2.72
N LYS A 137 5.55 -6.85 -3.75
CA LYS A 137 4.45 -7.79 -4.04
C LYS A 137 4.94 -9.18 -4.42
N MET A 138 6.16 -9.31 -4.95
CA MET A 138 6.73 -10.58 -5.39
C MET A 138 7.57 -11.29 -4.33
N ARG A 139 7.68 -10.72 -3.12
CA ARG A 139 8.44 -11.30 -2.01
C ARG A 139 7.81 -12.58 -1.47
N LEU A 140 8.33 -13.72 -1.94
CA LEU A 140 7.89 -15.06 -1.55
C LEU A 140 8.07 -15.34 -0.05
N ASP A 141 9.16 -14.85 0.53
CA ASP A 141 9.48 -14.97 1.94
C ASP A 141 8.43 -14.28 2.82
N VAL A 142 8.05 -13.05 2.49
CA VAL A 142 6.99 -12.31 3.17
C VAL A 142 5.64 -13.00 2.96
N PHE A 143 5.35 -13.48 1.75
CA PHE A 143 4.10 -14.23 1.50
C PHE A 143 3.99 -15.50 2.34
N ARG A 144 5.08 -16.26 2.48
CA ARG A 144 5.12 -17.44 3.36
C ARG A 144 4.81 -17.07 4.81
N ALA A 145 5.36 -15.95 5.31
CA ALA A 145 5.02 -15.46 6.63
C ALA A 145 3.52 -15.12 6.77
N LYS A 146 2.92 -14.44 5.78
CA LYS A 146 1.47 -14.15 5.73
C LYS A 146 0.63 -15.44 5.78
N ALA A 147 1.00 -16.44 4.98
CA ALA A 147 0.30 -17.73 4.93
C ALA A 147 0.43 -18.52 6.24
N ASN A 148 1.63 -18.50 6.86
CA ASN A 148 1.85 -19.09 8.17
C ASN A 148 1.01 -18.40 9.26
N ALA A 149 0.92 -17.06 9.25
CA ALA A 149 0.06 -16.34 10.17
C ALA A 149 -1.41 -16.69 10.00
N GLU A 150 -1.93 -16.73 8.77
CA GLU A 150 -3.31 -17.17 8.51
C GLU A 150 -3.56 -18.56 9.10
N LYS A 151 -2.66 -19.52 8.82
CA LYS A 151 -2.76 -20.88 9.35
C LYS A 151 -2.78 -20.89 10.87
N ASN A 152 -1.83 -20.22 11.52
CA ASN A 152 -1.72 -20.18 12.98
C ASN A 152 -2.94 -19.54 13.64
N ILE A 153 -3.50 -18.48 13.04
CA ILE A 153 -4.73 -17.82 13.53
C ILE A 153 -5.93 -18.78 13.47
N ARG A 154 -6.06 -19.54 12.37
CA ARG A 154 -7.13 -20.52 12.20
C ARG A 154 -6.98 -21.71 13.15
N GLU A 155 -5.77 -22.25 13.29
CA GLU A 155 -5.49 -23.42 14.15
C GLU A 155 -5.57 -23.10 15.65
N SER A 156 -5.17 -21.89 16.07
CA SER A 156 -5.22 -21.47 17.47
C SER A 156 -6.63 -21.11 17.97
N GLY A 157 -7.64 -21.12 17.10
CA GLY A 157 -9.01 -20.66 17.42
C GLY A 157 -9.14 -19.15 17.59
N LYS A 158 -8.04 -18.39 17.43
CA LYS A 158 -8.06 -16.92 17.49
C LYS A 158 -8.90 -16.29 16.37
N TRP A 159 -9.13 -17.00 15.28
CA TRP A 159 -9.99 -16.54 14.19
C TRP A 159 -11.33 -16.00 14.70
N ASP A 160 -12.01 -16.70 15.61
CA ASP A 160 -13.33 -16.28 16.08
C ASP A 160 -13.30 -15.03 16.95
N SER A 161 -12.15 -14.72 17.55
CA SER A 161 -11.94 -13.52 18.36
C SER A 161 -11.62 -12.27 17.55
N LEU A 162 -11.22 -12.42 16.27
CA LEU A 162 -10.91 -11.29 15.40
C LEU A 162 -12.18 -10.53 15.00
N THR A 163 -12.03 -9.22 14.81
CA THR A 163 -13.11 -8.40 14.25
C THR A 163 -13.36 -8.77 12.78
N THR A 164 -14.50 -8.36 12.24
CA THR A 164 -14.82 -8.59 10.81
C THR A 164 -13.78 -7.97 9.88
N GLU A 165 -13.21 -6.82 10.27
CA GLU A 165 -12.20 -6.13 9.46
C GLU A 165 -10.86 -6.87 9.53
N ASP A 166 -10.41 -7.29 10.72
CA ASP A 166 -9.15 -8.03 10.86
C ASP A 166 -9.17 -9.35 10.08
N LYS A 167 -10.30 -10.07 10.11
CA LYS A 167 -10.52 -11.27 9.28
C LYS A 167 -10.34 -10.96 7.79
N ARG A 168 -10.96 -9.87 7.33
CA ARG A 168 -10.85 -9.41 5.94
C ARG A 168 -9.42 -9.04 5.58
N VAL A 169 -8.68 -8.40 6.48
CA VAL A 169 -7.27 -8.05 6.28
C VAL A 169 -6.43 -9.32 6.10
N VAL A 170 -6.58 -10.31 6.98
CA VAL A 170 -5.87 -11.60 6.88
C VAL A 170 -6.19 -12.31 5.56
N ASP A 171 -7.48 -12.45 5.23
CA ASP A 171 -7.91 -13.08 3.97
C ASP A 171 -7.35 -12.34 2.74
N ARG A 172 -7.36 -10.99 2.77
CA ARG A 172 -6.88 -10.17 1.66
C ARG A 172 -5.37 -10.32 1.46
N MET A 173 -4.60 -10.27 2.54
CA MET A 173 -3.14 -10.39 2.51
C MET A 173 -2.67 -11.70 1.86
N VAL A 174 -3.36 -12.81 2.12
CA VAL A 174 -3.05 -14.11 1.50
C VAL A 174 -3.59 -14.18 0.07
N LEU A 175 -4.82 -13.69 -0.17
CA LEU A 175 -5.44 -13.70 -1.50
C LEU A 175 -4.60 -12.93 -2.54
N GLU A 176 -4.00 -11.81 -2.16
CA GLU A 176 -3.15 -11.02 -3.05
C GLU A 176 -1.89 -11.78 -3.48
N GLY A 177 -1.23 -12.47 -2.55
CA GLY A 177 -0.08 -13.31 -2.90
C GLY A 177 -0.46 -14.51 -3.78
N LYS A 178 -1.64 -15.11 -3.54
CA LYS A 178 -2.18 -16.16 -4.42
C LYS A 178 -2.45 -15.65 -5.83
N ARG A 179 -3.01 -14.44 -5.97
CA ARG A 179 -3.24 -13.79 -7.28
C ARG A 179 -1.94 -13.42 -7.99
N ALA A 180 -0.90 -13.09 -7.24
CA ALA A 180 0.45 -12.88 -7.76
C ALA A 180 1.16 -14.21 -8.14
N GLY A 181 0.56 -15.37 -7.84
CA GLY A 181 1.12 -16.68 -8.15
C GLY A 181 2.20 -17.16 -7.17
N LEU A 182 2.29 -16.57 -5.98
CA LEU A 182 3.30 -16.94 -4.98
C LEU A 182 3.00 -18.28 -4.29
N ASP A 183 1.76 -18.75 -4.36
CA ASP A 183 1.31 -20.06 -3.85
C ASP A 183 1.51 -21.21 -4.87
N LEU A 184 1.92 -20.88 -6.10
CA LEU A 184 2.16 -21.86 -7.16
C LEU A 184 3.53 -22.54 -6.99
N PRO A 185 3.69 -23.78 -7.49
CA PRO A 185 5.00 -24.41 -7.65
C PRO A 185 5.94 -23.56 -8.52
N ASP A 186 7.24 -23.74 -8.36
CA ASP A 186 8.24 -22.88 -9.02
C ASP A 186 8.13 -22.91 -10.56
N GLU A 187 7.90 -24.08 -11.16
CA GLU A 187 7.69 -24.21 -12.62
C GLU A 187 6.49 -23.39 -13.13
N GLU A 188 5.38 -23.39 -12.39
CA GLU A 188 4.19 -22.62 -12.75
C GLU A 188 4.40 -21.11 -12.51
N ARG A 189 5.18 -20.74 -11.51
CA ARG A 189 5.54 -19.34 -11.23
C ARG A 189 6.44 -18.77 -12.32
N GLU A 190 7.41 -19.53 -12.82
CA GLU A 190 8.24 -19.15 -13.96
C GLU A 190 7.40 -18.94 -15.22
N LYS A 191 6.46 -19.86 -15.48
CA LYS A 191 5.52 -19.71 -16.60
C LYS A 191 4.64 -18.47 -16.46
N LEU A 192 4.16 -18.18 -15.25
CA LEU A 192 3.37 -16.97 -14.98
C LEU A 192 4.19 -15.69 -15.23
N ALA A 193 5.45 -15.66 -14.75
CA ALA A 193 6.34 -14.52 -14.97
C ALA A 193 6.60 -14.28 -16.46
N GLN A 194 6.80 -15.35 -17.24
CA GLN A 194 6.95 -15.26 -18.69
C GLN A 194 5.69 -14.70 -19.37
N LEU A 195 4.50 -15.18 -19.01
CA LEU A 195 3.24 -14.68 -19.55
C LEU A 195 2.98 -13.22 -19.18
N GLN A 196 3.30 -12.80 -17.97
CA GLN A 196 3.19 -11.41 -17.53
C GLN A 196 4.12 -10.49 -18.33
N LYS A 197 5.34 -10.95 -18.63
CA LYS A 197 6.29 -10.22 -19.48
C LYS A 197 5.77 -10.06 -20.91
N GLU A 198 5.24 -11.13 -21.50
CA GLU A 198 4.62 -11.10 -22.83
C GLU A 198 3.42 -10.15 -22.86
N LEU A 199 2.56 -10.19 -21.84
CA LEU A 199 1.42 -9.28 -21.72
C LEU A 199 1.88 -7.82 -21.63
N SER A 200 2.89 -7.52 -20.81
CA SER A 200 3.45 -6.17 -20.68
C SER A 200 4.00 -5.64 -22.00
N ALA A 201 4.69 -6.50 -22.78
CA ALA A 201 5.17 -6.14 -24.11
C ALA A 201 4.02 -5.82 -25.07
N VAL A 202 3.00 -6.67 -25.13
CA VAL A 202 1.81 -6.46 -25.99
C VAL A 202 1.05 -5.19 -25.61
N CYS A 203 0.84 -4.93 -24.32
CA CYS A 203 0.20 -3.69 -23.87
C CYS A 203 1.01 -2.45 -24.23
N SER A 204 2.34 -2.53 -24.17
CA SER A 204 3.22 -1.43 -24.56
C SER A 204 3.16 -1.16 -26.06
N GLU A 205 3.23 -2.21 -26.89
CA GLU A 205 3.08 -2.11 -28.34
C GLU A 205 1.73 -1.50 -28.74
N PHE A 206 0.65 -1.94 -28.10
CA PHE A 206 -0.68 -1.35 -28.34
C PHE A 206 -0.72 0.15 -27.98
N GLY A 207 -0.10 0.53 -26.86
CA GLY A 207 0.01 1.92 -26.44
C GLY A 207 0.80 2.79 -27.43
N HIS A 208 1.85 2.24 -28.04
CA HIS A 208 2.59 2.91 -29.12
C HIS A 208 1.72 3.11 -30.36
N VAL A 209 1.09 2.04 -30.86
CA VAL A 209 0.20 2.11 -32.04
C VAL A 209 -0.92 3.13 -31.84
N SER A 210 -1.56 3.14 -30.66
CA SER A 210 -2.63 4.10 -30.36
C SER A 210 -2.15 5.55 -30.32
N ARG A 211 -0.88 5.80 -29.95
CA ARG A 211 -0.30 7.14 -29.91
C ARG A 211 0.06 7.63 -31.30
N ASP A 212 0.62 6.74 -32.12
CA ASP A 212 0.96 7.01 -33.53
C ASP A 212 -0.31 7.29 -34.36
N MET A 213 -1.46 6.70 -33.99
CA MET A 213 -2.75 7.01 -34.62
C MET A 213 -3.33 8.38 -34.22
N GLN A 214 -2.87 9.03 -33.15
CA GLN A 214 -3.36 10.34 -32.70
C GLN A 214 -2.54 11.51 -33.25
N SER A 215 -1.45 11.26 -33.97
CA SER A 215 -0.77 12.29 -34.76
C SER A 215 -1.52 12.50 -36.07
N ASP A 216 -2.70 13.11 -36.00
CA ASP A 216 -3.23 13.81 -37.16
C ASP A 216 -2.36 15.06 -37.34
N ASP A 217 -1.52 15.05 -38.38
CA ASP A 217 -0.81 16.24 -38.83
C ASP A 217 -1.85 17.35 -39.06
N PHE A 218 -1.76 18.41 -38.26
CA PHE A 218 -2.63 19.57 -38.42
C PHE A 218 -2.47 20.13 -39.84
N VAL A 219 -3.55 20.04 -40.63
CA VAL A 219 -3.55 20.59 -41.99
C VAL A 219 -4.14 22.02 -41.95
N PRO A 220 -3.34 23.07 -42.21
CA PRO A 220 -3.72 24.45 -41.89
C PRO A 220 -4.99 25.00 -42.56
N TRP A 221 -5.46 24.41 -43.66
CA TRP A 221 -6.62 24.92 -44.42
C TRP A 221 -7.98 24.50 -43.86
N TYR A 222 -8.04 23.74 -42.76
CA TYR A 222 -9.31 23.24 -42.19
C TYR A 222 -10.05 24.26 -41.29
N LEU A 223 -9.44 25.42 -41.02
CA LEU A 223 -9.98 26.45 -40.11
C LEU A 223 -10.08 27.84 -40.72
N ASP A 224 -10.14 27.97 -42.05
CA ASP A 224 -10.46 29.27 -42.66
C ASP A 224 -11.96 29.56 -42.47
N PRO A 225 -12.35 30.64 -41.76
CA PRO A 225 -13.75 31.05 -41.69
C PRO A 225 -14.17 31.60 -43.05
N LEU A 226 -15.32 31.12 -43.56
CA LEU A 226 -16.00 31.67 -44.74
C LEU A 226 -16.33 33.17 -44.60
#